data_AF-A8WJQ3-F1
#
_entry.id   AF-A8WJQ3-F1
#
_cell.length_a   1.000
_cell.length_b   1.000
_cell.length_c   1.000
_cell.angle_alpha   90.00
_cell.angle_beta   90.00
_cell.angle_gamma   90.00
#
_symmetry.space_group_name_H-M   'P 1'
#
loop_
_entity.id
_entity.type
_entity.pdbx_description
1 polymer ?
#
loop_
_entity_poly.entity_id
_entity_poly.type
_entity_poly.pdbx_seq_one_letter_code
_entity_poly.pdbx_strand_id
1 'polypeptide(L)'
;MNEADVKEQVIEEEHDFTVKNGEYVEVKNEEIEQKTENLLENEIKMKADEFLEDVELKPKESESKIENKMPKNYSMLKCEICQDTVPRNLLKMIRTEDEKIVLSEIFEVKGSMGKTTPYVCLSHIRKVISDNDGKLKIPITSFEHHLRAFIRRNKYSMNDSKSRKRYCHVCHTSNDCNKLYTVSSKSVRMVIMIGCILRGTHSIEQAIPFITANLGFACHSHCKKSIDTIFEYLEVRNVLELSWCSVQAMGSLMDIVKKINLNFTEYQFIDACRGLVLKSKTF
;
A
#
# COMPACT_ATOMS: atom_id res chain seq x y z
N MET A 1 -56.03 23.23 1.89
CA MET A 1 -55.58 24.38 1.06
C MET A 1 -55.11 25.45 2.01
N ASN A 2 -53.80 25.65 2.08
CA ASN A 2 -53.11 26.82 2.62
C ASN A 2 -51.66 26.66 2.13
N GLU A 3 -51.43 27.16 0.91
CA GLU A 3 -50.11 27.29 0.30
C GLU A 3 -49.32 28.33 1.07
N ALA A 4 -48.14 27.94 1.55
CA ALA A 4 -47.16 28.85 2.10
C ALA A 4 -45.99 28.90 1.10
N ASP A 5 -45.98 29.99 0.32
CA ASP A 5 -44.88 30.42 -0.52
C ASP A 5 -43.61 30.63 0.31
N VAL A 6 -42.59 29.79 0.09
CA VAL A 6 -41.23 30.05 0.58
C VAL A 6 -40.42 30.55 -0.61
N LYS A 7 -40.16 31.86 -0.60
CA LYS A 7 -39.31 32.55 -1.56
C LYS A 7 -37.86 32.11 -1.41
N GLU A 8 -37.29 31.70 -2.53
CA GLU A 8 -35.89 31.33 -2.76
C GLU A 8 -35.02 32.61 -2.72
N GLN A 9 -34.12 32.71 -1.75
CA GLN A 9 -33.11 33.77 -1.69
C GLN A 9 -31.86 33.30 -2.45
N VAL A 10 -31.68 33.84 -3.65
CA VAL A 10 -30.44 33.79 -4.42
C VAL A 10 -29.45 34.73 -3.74
N ILE A 11 -28.35 34.18 -3.23
CA ILE A 11 -27.20 34.97 -2.78
C ILE A 11 -26.23 35.00 -3.95
N GLU A 12 -26.16 36.15 -4.62
CA GLU A 12 -25.08 36.49 -5.55
C GLU A 12 -23.82 36.78 -4.73
N GLU A 13 -22.80 35.91 -4.83
CA GLU A 13 -21.46 36.24 -4.33
C GLU A 13 -20.77 37.16 -5.33
N GLU A 14 -20.59 38.42 -4.93
CA GLU A 14 -19.78 39.42 -5.64
C GLU A 14 -18.34 38.89 -5.83
N HIS A 15 -17.94 38.74 -7.09
CA HIS A 15 -16.57 38.44 -7.48
C HIS A 15 -15.75 39.73 -7.60
N ASP A 16 -14.84 39.95 -6.65
CA ASP A 16 -13.82 40.99 -6.72
C ASP A 16 -12.72 40.61 -7.74
N PHE A 17 -12.90 41.04 -8.99
CA PHE A 17 -11.84 41.03 -10.01
C PHE A 17 -11.06 42.35 -9.96
N THR A 18 -9.82 42.29 -9.49
CA THR A 18 -8.85 43.38 -9.72
C THR A 18 -8.15 43.17 -11.06
N VAL A 19 -8.65 43.88 -12.09
CA VAL A 19 -8.00 44.01 -13.39
C VAL A 19 -6.88 45.05 -13.28
N LYS A 20 -5.64 44.67 -13.61
CA LYS A 20 -4.55 45.59 -13.90
C LYS A 20 -4.05 45.36 -15.33
N ASN A 21 -4.16 46.44 -16.10
CA ASN A 21 -3.48 46.78 -17.34
C ASN A 21 -3.66 45.86 -18.54
N GLY A 22 -4.52 46.34 -19.44
CA GLY A 22 -4.61 45.84 -20.80
C GLY A 22 -3.36 46.15 -21.60
N GLU A 23 -2.94 45.15 -22.38
CA GLU A 23 -2.37 45.34 -23.69
C GLU A 23 -2.66 44.05 -24.47
N TYR A 24 -3.50 44.16 -25.51
CA TYR A 24 -3.72 43.10 -26.47
C TYR A 24 -2.45 42.98 -27.32
N VAL A 25 -1.81 41.83 -27.30
CA VAL A 25 -0.81 41.46 -28.32
C VAL A 25 -1.26 40.14 -28.93
N GLU A 26 -1.81 40.22 -30.14
CA GLU A 26 -1.84 39.10 -31.08
C GLU A 26 -0.40 38.71 -31.42
N VAL A 27 0.02 37.48 -31.13
CA VAL A 27 1.20 36.89 -31.78
C VAL A 27 0.82 35.55 -32.37
N LYS A 28 1.07 35.46 -33.67
CA LYS A 28 0.85 34.36 -34.59
C LYS A 28 1.65 33.12 -34.19
N ASN A 29 1.09 31.98 -34.58
CA ASN A 29 1.78 30.71 -34.82
C ASN A 29 3.13 30.93 -35.54
N GLU A 30 4.18 30.30 -35.04
CA GLU A 30 5.32 29.84 -35.85
C GLU A 30 5.78 28.47 -35.33
N GLU A 31 5.75 27.50 -36.24
CA GLU A 31 6.38 26.20 -36.11
C GLU A 31 7.89 26.37 -35.94
N ILE A 32 8.50 25.65 -35.00
CA ILE A 32 9.94 25.44 -34.99
C ILE A 32 10.19 23.93 -34.91
N GLU A 33 10.51 23.37 -36.07
CA GLU A 33 11.35 22.18 -36.18
C GLU A 33 12.71 22.48 -35.53
N GLN A 34 13.14 21.66 -34.58
CA GLN A 34 14.57 21.48 -34.31
C GLN A 34 14.91 20.00 -34.22
N LYS A 35 15.41 19.49 -35.34
CA LYS A 35 16.38 18.40 -35.38
C LYS A 35 17.68 18.90 -34.75
N THR A 36 18.31 18.11 -33.90
CA THR A 36 19.77 18.08 -33.82
C THR A 36 20.21 16.64 -33.66
N GLU A 37 21.07 16.26 -34.60
CA GLU A 37 21.67 14.96 -34.83
C GLU A 37 22.69 14.56 -33.75
N ASN A 38 22.81 13.24 -33.60
CA ASN A 38 24.04 12.45 -33.50
C ASN A 38 25.24 13.05 -32.76
N LEU A 39 25.69 12.33 -31.72
CA LEU A 39 27.09 11.92 -31.58
C LEU A 39 27.21 10.85 -30.47
N LEU A 40 28.04 9.83 -30.74
CA LEU A 40 28.48 8.71 -29.89
C LEU A 40 27.76 7.36 -30.06
N GLU A 41 27.88 6.81 -31.27
CA GLU A 41 28.20 5.39 -31.45
C GLU A 41 29.64 5.27 -31.97
N ASN A 42 30.46 4.50 -31.27
CA ASN A 42 31.42 3.52 -31.79
C ASN A 42 32.61 3.40 -30.82
N GLU A 43 32.63 2.33 -30.04
CA GLU A 43 33.79 1.46 -29.91
C GLU A 43 33.41 0.22 -29.10
N ILE A 44 33.29 -0.90 -29.81
CA ILE A 44 33.93 -2.21 -29.55
C ILE A 44 33.09 -3.26 -30.27
N LYS A 45 33.56 -3.61 -31.47
CA LYS A 45 33.15 -4.77 -32.24
C LYS A 45 34.44 -5.48 -32.66
N MET A 46 34.61 -6.72 -32.23
CA MET A 46 35.07 -7.88 -33.02
C MET A 46 35.42 -9.04 -32.08
N LYS A 47 34.60 -10.10 -32.08
CA LYS A 47 34.70 -11.39 -32.85
C LYS A 47 35.65 -12.37 -32.14
N ALA A 48 35.13 -13.42 -31.50
CA ALA A 48 34.74 -14.73 -32.09
C ALA A 48 35.95 -15.55 -32.53
N ASP A 49 36.26 -16.65 -31.83
CA ASP A 49 36.16 -18.01 -32.38
C ASP A 49 36.49 -19.12 -31.38
N GLU A 50 35.77 -20.24 -31.56
CA GLU A 50 36.03 -21.66 -31.29
C GLU A 50 37.12 -22.08 -30.28
N PHE A 51 36.75 -22.93 -29.30
CA PHE A 51 37.41 -24.22 -29.04
C PHE A 51 36.52 -25.14 -28.18
N LEU A 52 36.48 -26.41 -28.58
CA LEU A 52 35.74 -27.57 -28.05
C LEU A 52 36.19 -27.98 -26.63
N GLU A 53 35.27 -28.57 -25.84
CA GLU A 53 35.39 -29.98 -25.41
C GLU A 53 34.15 -30.45 -24.64
N ASP A 54 33.60 -31.57 -25.11
CA ASP A 54 32.60 -32.40 -24.43
C ASP A 54 33.15 -32.88 -23.08
N VAL A 55 32.47 -32.54 -22.00
CA VAL A 55 32.64 -33.20 -20.70
C VAL A 55 31.29 -33.78 -20.29
N GLU A 56 31.16 -35.10 -20.46
CA GLU A 56 30.13 -35.90 -19.81
C GLU A 56 30.21 -35.72 -18.29
N LEU A 57 29.28 -34.96 -17.72
CA LEU A 57 29.06 -34.93 -16.26
C LEU A 57 27.87 -35.81 -15.92
N LYS A 58 28.16 -37.02 -15.43
CA LYS A 58 27.19 -37.90 -14.77
C LYS A 58 26.46 -37.16 -13.64
N PRO A 59 25.15 -37.39 -13.43
CA PRO A 59 24.40 -36.75 -12.36
C PRO A 59 24.84 -37.31 -11.01
N LYS A 60 25.46 -36.48 -10.16
CA LYS A 60 25.56 -36.76 -8.73
C LYS A 60 24.23 -36.40 -8.09
N GLU A 61 23.43 -37.43 -7.81
CA GLU A 61 22.37 -37.37 -6.81
C GLU A 61 22.96 -36.82 -5.51
N SER A 62 22.47 -35.64 -5.11
CA SER A 62 22.66 -35.15 -3.75
C SER A 62 21.27 -34.85 -3.20
N GLU A 63 20.72 -35.85 -2.54
CA GLU A 63 19.63 -35.70 -1.59
C GLU A 63 20.10 -34.78 -0.46
N SER A 64 19.95 -33.47 -0.65
CA SER A 64 19.91 -32.55 0.47
C SER A 64 18.46 -32.13 0.64
N LYS A 65 17.84 -32.67 1.69
CA LYS A 65 16.65 -32.09 2.31
C LYS A 65 16.97 -30.65 2.67
N ILE A 66 16.67 -29.73 1.77
CA ILE A 66 16.57 -28.31 2.10
C ILE A 66 15.28 -28.18 2.90
N GLU A 67 15.39 -28.38 4.22
CA GLU A 67 14.44 -27.80 5.16
C GLU A 67 14.54 -26.28 5.04
N ASN A 68 13.77 -25.74 4.09
CA ASN A 68 13.41 -24.35 4.07
C ASN A 68 12.53 -24.06 5.30
N LYS A 69 13.12 -23.40 6.29
CA LYS A 69 12.45 -22.35 7.08
C LYS A 69 13.51 -21.57 7.84
N MET A 70 14.12 -20.60 7.15
CA MET A 70 14.75 -19.48 7.83
C MET A 70 13.64 -18.76 8.64
N PRO A 71 13.65 -18.77 9.98
CA PRO A 71 12.75 -17.90 10.71
C PRO A 71 13.28 -16.49 10.50
N LYS A 72 12.46 -15.60 9.93
CA LYS A 72 12.68 -14.18 10.15
C LYS A 72 12.73 -14.02 11.67
N ASN A 73 13.91 -13.74 12.22
CA ASN A 73 14.12 -13.49 13.64
C ASN A 73 13.36 -12.21 14.01
N TYR A 74 12.04 -12.31 14.14
CA TYR A 74 11.26 -11.33 14.88
C TYR A 74 11.86 -11.36 16.27
N SER A 75 12.49 -10.27 16.69
CA SER A 75 13.03 -10.16 18.05
C SER A 75 11.86 -10.40 19.02
N MET A 76 11.81 -11.58 19.60
CA MET A 76 10.86 -11.95 20.61
C MET A 76 11.32 -11.29 21.92
N LEU A 77 10.40 -10.66 22.63
CA LEU A 77 10.69 -9.98 23.89
C LEU A 77 9.65 -10.40 24.93
N LYS A 78 10.02 -10.31 26.21
CA LYS A 78 9.16 -10.72 27.32
C LYS A 78 8.29 -9.53 27.77
N CYS A 79 7.00 -9.77 28.00
CA CYS A 79 6.13 -8.79 28.62
C CYS A 79 6.38 -8.74 30.14
N GLU A 80 6.53 -7.56 30.73
CA GLU A 80 6.77 -7.40 32.16
C GLU A 80 5.59 -7.85 33.03
N ILE A 81 4.35 -7.68 32.54
CA ILE A 81 3.14 -8.00 33.30
C ILE A 81 2.79 -9.50 33.25
N CYS A 82 2.56 -10.09 32.08
CA CYS A 82 2.22 -11.53 31.97
C CYS A 82 3.43 -12.46 31.88
N GLN A 83 4.65 -11.93 31.72
CA GLN A 83 5.86 -12.74 31.52
C GLN A 83 5.86 -13.61 30.24
N ASP A 84 4.89 -13.43 29.33
CA ASP A 84 4.85 -14.12 28.04
C ASP A 84 5.90 -13.58 27.07
N THR A 85 6.40 -14.46 26.21
CA THR A 85 7.27 -14.10 25.08
C THR A 85 6.42 -13.72 23.87
N VAL A 86 6.56 -12.48 23.41
CA VAL A 86 5.70 -11.88 22.39
C VAL A 86 6.55 -11.21 21.29
N PRO A 87 6.12 -11.23 20.02
CA PRO A 87 6.74 -10.44 18.96
C PRO A 87 6.84 -8.94 19.31
N ARG A 88 7.99 -8.31 19.01
CA ARG A 88 8.25 -6.89 19.32
C ARG A 88 7.19 -5.91 18.81
N ASN A 89 6.53 -6.20 17.68
CA ASN A 89 5.45 -5.36 17.14
C ASN A 89 4.14 -5.40 17.96
N LEU A 90 4.01 -6.33 18.91
CA LEU A 90 2.87 -6.46 19.83
C LEU A 90 3.21 -6.00 21.26
N LEU A 91 4.38 -5.39 21.44
CA LEU A 91 4.85 -4.85 22.71
C LEU A 91 5.03 -3.33 22.59
N LYS A 92 4.79 -2.63 23.70
CA LYS A 92 5.14 -1.23 23.87
C LYS A 92 6.26 -1.12 24.89
N MET A 93 7.31 -0.38 24.54
CA MET A 93 8.31 0.06 25.51
C MET A 93 7.71 1.15 26.39
N ILE A 94 7.74 0.94 27.70
CA ILE A 94 7.29 1.91 28.70
C ILE A 94 8.44 2.85 29.01
N ARG A 95 8.25 4.15 28.74
CA ARG A 95 9.34 5.14 28.75
C ARG A 95 9.23 6.12 29.91
N THR A 96 8.01 6.49 30.27
CA THR A 96 7.77 7.53 31.27
C THR A 96 7.46 6.95 32.64
N GLU A 97 7.84 7.67 33.69
CA GLU A 97 7.56 7.25 35.06
C GLU A 97 6.04 7.19 35.33
N ASP A 98 5.26 8.14 34.81
CA ASP A 98 3.78 8.10 34.86
C ASP A 98 3.20 6.78 34.34
N GLU A 99 3.76 6.24 33.24
CA GLU A 99 3.28 4.99 32.67
C GLU A 99 3.61 3.80 33.58
N LYS A 100 4.77 3.81 34.23
CA LYS A 100 5.15 2.76 35.19
C LYS A 100 4.27 2.81 36.43
N ILE A 101 3.98 4.00 36.96
CA ILE A 101 3.08 4.19 38.10
C ILE A 101 1.71 3.57 37.79
N VAL A 102 1.14 3.92 36.62
CA VAL A 102 -0.16 3.40 36.20
C VAL A 102 -0.18 1.88 36.11
N LEU A 103 0.83 1.29 35.48
CA LEU A 103 0.89 -0.16 35.30
C LEU A 103 1.18 -0.89 36.61
N SER A 104 2.02 -0.33 37.49
CA SER A 104 2.35 -0.93 38.78
C SER A 104 1.16 -0.91 39.73
N GLU A 105 0.37 0.15 39.71
CA GLU A 105 -0.81 0.29 40.58
C GLU A 105 -1.99 -0.58 40.09
N ILE A 106 -2.22 -0.69 38.78
CA ILE A 106 -3.33 -1.50 38.24
C ILE A 106 -3.05 -3.01 38.30
N PHE A 107 -1.81 -3.42 38.03
CA PHE A 107 -1.45 -4.85 37.95
C PHE A 107 -0.71 -5.34 39.21
N GLU A 108 -0.60 -4.49 40.23
CA GLU A 108 0.08 -4.78 41.51
C GLU A 108 1.51 -5.33 41.36
N VAL A 109 2.21 -4.92 40.30
CA VAL A 109 3.56 -5.41 39.99
C VAL A 109 4.56 -4.69 40.91
N LYS A 110 4.72 -5.20 42.14
CA LYS A 110 5.61 -4.61 43.14
C LYS A 110 7.08 -4.68 42.69
N GLY A 111 7.70 -3.51 42.55
CA GLY A 111 9.17 -3.36 42.50
C GLY A 111 9.88 -3.73 41.19
N SER A 112 9.18 -4.24 40.17
CA SER A 112 9.85 -4.73 38.94
C SER A 112 10.11 -3.65 37.88
N MET A 113 9.35 -2.55 37.87
CA MET A 113 9.53 -1.46 36.89
C MET A 113 10.58 -0.42 37.31
N GLY A 114 11.68 -0.86 37.95
CA GLY A 114 12.74 0.01 38.45
C GLY A 114 13.52 0.77 37.36
N LYS A 115 14.82 0.45 37.19
CA LYS A 115 15.74 1.22 36.32
C LYS A 115 15.66 0.87 34.84
N THR A 116 15.16 -0.32 34.49
CA THR A 116 15.02 -0.78 33.11
C THR A 116 13.73 -0.26 32.50
N THR A 117 13.72 0.04 31.19
CA THR A 117 12.51 0.38 30.43
C THR A 117 11.77 -0.90 30.06
N PRO A 118 10.67 -1.27 30.75
CA PRO A 118 10.03 -2.56 30.54
C PRO A 118 9.26 -2.56 29.21
N TYR A 119 9.09 -3.74 28.63
CA TYR A 119 8.17 -3.96 27.53
C TYR A 119 6.86 -4.54 28.07
N VAL A 120 5.73 -4.00 27.62
CA VAL A 120 4.41 -4.47 28.01
C VAL A 120 3.58 -4.76 26.77
N CYS A 121 2.91 -5.91 26.75
CA CYS A 121 2.09 -6.29 25.60
C CYS A 121 0.87 -5.37 25.44
N LEU A 122 0.50 -5.14 24.18
CA LEU A 122 -0.60 -4.24 23.84
C LEU A 122 -1.93 -4.69 24.44
N SER A 123 -2.13 -5.98 24.76
CA SER A 123 -3.33 -6.47 25.45
C SER A 123 -3.50 -5.89 26.86
N HIS A 124 -2.43 -5.80 27.65
CA HIS A 124 -2.51 -5.17 28.98
C HIS A 124 -2.81 -3.68 28.90
N ILE A 125 -2.16 -2.97 27.98
CA ILE A 125 -2.42 -1.54 27.80
C ILE A 125 -3.86 -1.33 27.32
N ARG A 126 -4.38 -2.18 26.44
CA ARG A 126 -5.79 -2.16 26.01
C ARG A 126 -6.74 -2.40 27.18
N LYS A 127 -6.42 -3.37 28.06
CA LYS A 127 -7.21 -3.65 29.27
C LYS A 127 -7.29 -2.43 30.19
N VAL A 128 -6.16 -1.77 30.46
CA VAL A 128 -6.15 -0.51 31.24
C VAL A 128 -7.05 0.54 30.61
N ILE A 129 -7.00 0.70 29.28
CA ILE A 129 -7.85 1.66 28.57
C ILE A 129 -9.33 1.25 28.68
N SER A 130 -9.69 0.00 28.35
CA SER A 130 -11.09 -0.45 28.38
C SER A 130 -11.73 -0.31 29.76
N ASP A 131 -10.94 -0.58 30.80
CA ASP A 131 -11.45 -0.63 32.16
C ASP A 131 -11.63 0.76 32.75
N ASN A 132 -10.99 1.79 32.19
CA ASN A 132 -10.91 3.13 32.80
C ASN A 132 -11.36 4.29 31.89
N ASP A 133 -11.45 4.09 30.57
CA ASP A 133 -11.90 5.13 29.62
C ASP A 133 -13.35 5.55 29.92
N GLY A 134 -13.58 6.86 30.05
CA GLY A 134 -14.88 7.43 30.37
C GLY A 134 -15.28 7.43 31.86
N LYS A 135 -14.54 6.72 32.74
CA LYS A 135 -14.82 6.73 34.19
C LYS A 135 -14.28 7.98 34.89
N LEU A 136 -13.22 8.57 34.37
CA LEU A 136 -12.54 9.74 34.96
C LEU A 136 -13.06 11.05 34.36
N LYS A 137 -14.19 11.56 34.87
CA LYS A 137 -14.73 12.86 34.44
C LYS A 137 -13.88 14.04 34.95
N ILE A 138 -13.45 13.97 36.22
CA ILE A 138 -12.56 14.96 36.86
C ILE A 138 -11.57 14.17 37.72
N PRO A 139 -10.26 14.21 37.41
CA PRO A 139 -9.24 13.58 38.26
C PRO A 139 -9.12 14.36 39.57
N ILE A 140 -9.30 13.67 40.69
CA ILE A 140 -9.20 14.17 42.06
C ILE A 140 -7.85 13.76 42.65
N THR A 141 -7.33 12.58 42.28
CA THR A 141 -6.05 12.07 42.80
C THR A 141 -4.91 12.18 41.81
N SER A 142 -3.67 12.23 42.33
CA SER A 142 -2.45 12.19 41.52
C SER A 142 -2.41 10.96 40.59
N PHE A 143 -2.86 9.80 41.08
CA PHE A 143 -2.98 8.60 40.26
C PHE A 143 -3.96 8.77 39.09
N GLU A 144 -5.14 9.35 39.32
CA GLU A 144 -6.13 9.59 38.25
C GLU A 144 -5.58 10.55 37.18
N HIS A 145 -4.74 11.52 37.56
CA HIS A 145 -4.03 12.35 36.59
C HIS A 145 -3.08 11.53 35.73
N HIS A 146 -2.26 10.64 36.33
CA HIS A 146 -1.37 9.74 35.58
C HIS A 146 -2.16 8.78 34.69
N LEU A 147 -3.25 8.18 35.21
CA LEU A 147 -4.11 7.26 34.48
C LEU A 147 -4.78 7.95 33.30
N ARG A 148 -5.31 9.18 33.47
CA ARG A 148 -5.87 9.97 32.38
C ARG A 148 -4.82 10.31 31.32
N ALA A 149 -3.62 10.69 31.74
CA ALA A 149 -2.51 10.97 30.82
C ALA A 149 -2.08 9.69 30.07
N PHE A 150 -1.98 8.57 30.77
CA PHE A 150 -1.69 7.25 30.20
C PHE A 150 -2.72 6.85 29.15
N ILE A 151 -4.02 6.92 29.48
CA ILE A 151 -5.11 6.61 28.56
C ILE A 151 -5.02 7.52 27.34
N ARG A 152 -4.88 8.84 27.52
CA ARG A 152 -4.78 9.78 26.41
C ARG A 152 -3.62 9.44 25.46
N ARG A 153 -2.40 9.26 25.98
CA ARG A 153 -1.20 8.95 25.18
C ARG A 153 -1.35 7.63 24.43
N ASN A 154 -1.83 6.58 25.12
CA ASN A 154 -1.96 5.26 24.54
C ASN A 154 -3.15 5.15 23.58
N LYS A 155 -4.23 5.89 23.83
CA LYS A 155 -5.41 5.93 22.95
C LYS A 155 -5.06 6.56 21.61
N TYR A 156 -4.21 7.59 21.53
CA TYR A 156 -3.71 8.08 20.24
C TYR A 156 -2.83 7.06 19.53
N SER A 157 -1.87 6.46 20.26
CA SER A 157 -0.97 5.44 19.70
C SER A 157 -1.70 4.17 19.25
N MET A 158 -2.84 3.84 19.86
CA MET A 158 -3.70 2.72 19.50
C MET A 158 -4.80 3.11 18.52
N ASN A 159 -5.25 4.36 18.49
CA ASN A 159 -6.22 4.85 17.49
C ASN A 159 -5.58 5.10 16.12
N ASP A 160 -4.26 5.19 15.99
CA ASP A 160 -3.62 5.05 14.67
C ASP A 160 -3.94 3.67 14.04
N SER A 161 -4.41 2.70 14.86
CA SER A 161 -4.98 1.41 14.43
C SER A 161 -6.51 1.34 14.41
N LYS A 162 -7.25 2.38 14.84
CA LYS A 162 -8.61 2.57 14.31
C LYS A 162 -8.37 2.87 12.84
N SER A 163 -8.47 1.83 12.01
CA SER A 163 -8.20 1.87 10.57
C SER A 163 -8.57 3.25 10.06
N ARG A 164 -7.59 4.07 9.65
CA ARG A 164 -7.92 5.19 8.77
C ARG A 164 -8.72 4.52 7.67
N LYS A 165 -10.04 4.73 7.63
CA LYS A 165 -10.91 4.03 6.72
C LYS A 165 -10.42 4.42 5.35
N ARG A 166 -9.61 3.55 4.75
CA ARG A 166 -9.14 3.71 3.40
C ARG A 166 -10.22 3.12 2.52
N TYR A 167 -10.45 3.76 1.40
CA TYR A 167 -11.36 3.25 0.39
C TYR A 167 -10.53 2.55 -0.68
N CYS A 168 -11.07 1.46 -1.19
CA CYS A 168 -10.57 0.92 -2.44
C CYS A 168 -10.85 1.95 -3.54
N HIS A 169 -9.84 2.32 -4.31
CA HIS A 169 -9.99 3.27 -5.41
C HIS A 169 -10.70 2.67 -6.64
N VAL A 170 -10.95 1.36 -6.63
CA VAL A 170 -11.66 0.65 -7.71
C VAL A 170 -13.17 0.56 -7.43
N CYS A 171 -13.59 0.33 -6.17
CA CYS A 171 -15.02 0.19 -5.84
C CYS A 171 -15.53 1.21 -4.81
N HIS A 172 -14.66 2.12 -4.36
CA HIS A 172 -14.95 3.16 -3.37
C HIS A 172 -15.51 2.67 -2.02
N THR A 173 -15.51 1.36 -1.77
CA THR A 173 -15.96 0.78 -0.50
C THR A 173 -14.93 1.00 0.59
N SER A 174 -15.35 1.54 1.73
CA SER A 174 -14.51 1.64 2.93
C SER A 174 -14.27 0.25 3.51
N ASN A 175 -13.00 -0.11 3.71
CA ASN A 175 -12.64 -1.37 4.33
C ASN A 175 -11.59 -1.14 5.43
N ASP A 176 -11.51 -2.08 6.37
CA ASP A 176 -10.38 -2.13 7.31
C ASP A 176 -9.08 -2.21 6.51
N CYS A 177 -8.03 -1.52 6.96
CA CYS A 177 -6.74 -1.47 6.26
C CYS A 177 -6.18 -2.87 5.92
N ASN A 178 -6.49 -3.88 6.74
CA ASN A 178 -6.06 -5.27 6.56
C ASN A 178 -6.72 -5.97 5.36
N LYS A 179 -7.78 -5.40 4.79
CA LYS A 179 -8.47 -5.93 3.59
C LYS A 179 -8.07 -5.20 2.31
N LEU A 180 -7.17 -4.21 2.42
CA LEU A 180 -6.73 -3.37 1.31
C LEU A 180 -5.25 -3.61 1.01
N TYR A 181 -4.99 -3.89 -0.25
CA TYR A 181 -3.66 -3.93 -0.81
C TYR A 181 -3.19 -2.51 -1.14
N THR A 182 -2.02 -2.14 -0.63
CA THR A 182 -1.37 -0.86 -0.94
C THR A 182 -0.59 -0.99 -2.24
N VAL A 183 -0.91 -0.15 -3.21
CA VAL A 183 -0.35 -0.20 -4.57
C VAL A 183 0.49 1.06 -4.83
N SER A 184 1.79 0.95 -4.61
CA SER A 184 2.75 2.04 -4.90
C SER A 184 3.24 2.04 -6.35
N SER A 185 3.31 0.87 -6.99
CA SER A 185 3.81 0.77 -8.37
C SER A 185 2.76 1.15 -9.40
N LYS A 186 3.10 2.10 -10.28
CA LYS A 186 2.29 2.48 -11.45
C LYS A 186 1.95 1.27 -12.31
N SER A 187 2.93 0.42 -12.61
CA SER A 187 2.77 -0.78 -13.42
C SER A 187 1.76 -1.76 -12.79
N VAL A 188 1.79 -1.93 -11.47
CA VAL A 188 0.83 -2.78 -10.76
C VAL A 188 -0.58 -2.16 -10.77
N ARG A 189 -0.70 -0.84 -10.64
CA ARG A 189 -2.00 -0.17 -10.78
C ARG A 189 -2.58 -0.34 -12.19
N MET A 190 -1.73 -0.29 -13.22
CA MET A 190 -2.14 -0.59 -14.59
C MET A 190 -2.71 -2.00 -14.71
N VAL A 191 -2.00 -3.03 -14.23
CA VAL A 191 -2.50 -4.43 -14.25
C VAL A 191 -3.87 -4.55 -13.57
N ILE A 192 -4.06 -3.92 -12.41
CA ILE A 192 -5.36 -3.94 -11.71
C ILE A 192 -6.46 -3.34 -12.59
N MET A 193 -6.21 -2.18 -13.21
CA MET A 193 -7.21 -1.52 -14.05
C MET A 193 -7.46 -2.24 -15.37
N ILE A 194 -6.44 -2.84 -15.99
CA ILE A 194 -6.62 -3.64 -17.20
C ILE A 194 -7.56 -4.80 -16.93
N GLY A 195 -7.39 -5.52 -15.81
CA GLY A 195 -8.35 -6.56 -15.41
C GLY A 195 -9.75 -6.00 -15.11
N CYS A 196 -9.88 -4.73 -14.70
CA CYS A 196 -11.19 -4.10 -14.52
C CYS A 196 -11.85 -3.69 -15.85
N ILE A 197 -11.05 -3.26 -16.83
CA ILE A 197 -11.48 -2.92 -18.20
C ILE A 197 -11.90 -4.19 -18.95
N LEU A 198 -11.11 -5.27 -18.88
CA LEU A 198 -11.45 -6.56 -19.50
C LEU A 198 -12.77 -7.13 -18.97
N ARG A 199 -13.07 -6.90 -17.68
CA ARG A 199 -14.35 -7.28 -17.06
C ARG A 199 -15.51 -6.35 -17.41
N GLY A 200 -15.26 -5.26 -18.15
CA GLY A 200 -16.26 -4.25 -18.49
C GLY A 200 -16.74 -3.41 -17.30
N THR A 201 -16.01 -3.41 -16.17
CA THR A 201 -16.41 -2.64 -14.98
C THR A 201 -15.91 -1.19 -15.00
N HIS A 202 -14.91 -0.90 -15.83
CA HIS A 202 -14.30 0.41 -15.94
C HIS A 202 -13.99 0.73 -17.40
N SER A 203 -14.17 1.99 -17.79
CA SER A 203 -13.62 2.51 -19.05
C SER A 203 -12.14 2.88 -18.89
N ILE A 204 -11.48 3.22 -20.01
CA ILE A 204 -10.11 3.72 -20.01
C ILE A 204 -10.01 5.05 -19.24
N GLU A 205 -10.97 5.94 -19.45
CA GLU A 205 -11.03 7.26 -18.79
C GLU A 205 -11.17 7.10 -17.28
N GLN A 206 -12.00 6.14 -16.82
CA GLN A 206 -12.15 5.83 -15.40
C GLN A 206 -10.89 5.20 -14.79
N ALA A 207 -10.03 4.57 -15.58
CA ALA A 207 -8.80 3.95 -15.11
C ALA A 207 -7.66 4.96 -14.86
N ILE A 208 -7.62 6.05 -15.62
CA ILE A 208 -6.52 7.03 -15.59
C ILE A 208 -6.25 7.57 -14.17
N PRO A 209 -7.24 8.06 -13.39
CA PRO A 209 -6.97 8.66 -12.09
C PRO A 209 -6.27 7.73 -11.10
N PHE A 210 -6.64 6.45 -11.09
CA PHE A 210 -5.99 5.47 -10.22
C PHE A 210 -4.56 5.16 -10.70
N ILE A 211 -4.35 5.08 -12.01
CA ILE A 211 -3.03 4.75 -12.58
C ILE A 211 -2.02 5.87 -12.34
N THR A 212 -2.43 7.13 -12.49
CA THR A 212 -1.57 8.33 -12.37
C THR A 212 -1.30 8.77 -10.93
N ALA A 213 -2.11 8.34 -9.96
CA ALA A 213 -1.89 8.63 -8.54
C ALA A 213 -0.47 8.20 -8.07
N ASN A 214 0.08 8.76 -6.99
CA ASN A 214 1.37 8.26 -6.46
C ASN A 214 1.20 7.00 -5.61
N LEU A 215 0.04 6.86 -4.96
CA LEU A 215 -0.30 5.75 -4.09
C LEU A 215 -1.77 5.39 -4.29
N GLY A 216 -2.05 4.10 -4.44
CA GLY A 216 -3.42 3.59 -4.57
C GLY A 216 -3.73 2.54 -3.52
N PHE A 217 -5.01 2.36 -3.22
CA PHE A 217 -5.50 1.22 -2.42
C PHE A 217 -6.50 0.42 -3.24
N ALA A 218 -6.33 -0.90 -3.29
CA ALA A 218 -7.27 -1.81 -3.93
C ALA A 218 -7.66 -2.93 -2.97
N CYS A 219 -8.92 -3.37 -3.00
CA CYS A 219 -9.31 -4.58 -2.26
C CYS A 219 -8.52 -5.77 -2.80
N HIS A 220 -8.20 -6.73 -1.91
CA HIS A 220 -7.61 -8.00 -2.34
C HIS A 220 -8.47 -8.72 -3.38
N SER A 221 -9.80 -8.61 -3.24
CA SER A 221 -10.74 -9.14 -4.23
C SER A 221 -10.59 -8.51 -5.62
N HIS A 222 -10.34 -7.19 -5.72
CA HIS A 222 -10.07 -6.54 -7.01
C HIS A 222 -8.72 -6.97 -7.58
N CYS A 223 -7.70 -7.07 -6.73
CA CYS A 223 -6.38 -7.55 -7.16
C CYS A 223 -6.48 -8.96 -7.75
N LYS A 224 -7.15 -9.87 -7.04
CA LYS A 224 -7.35 -11.26 -7.46
C LYS A 224 -8.19 -11.34 -8.73
N LYS A 225 -9.38 -10.74 -8.74
CA LYS A 225 -10.27 -10.76 -9.92
C LYS A 225 -9.59 -10.19 -11.16
N SER A 226 -8.79 -9.13 -11.02
CA SER A 226 -8.07 -8.57 -12.15
C SER A 226 -7.02 -9.53 -12.71
N ILE A 227 -6.24 -10.21 -11.86
CA ILE A 227 -5.29 -11.24 -12.30
C ILE A 227 -6.03 -12.42 -12.95
N ASP A 228 -7.07 -12.93 -12.30
CA ASP A 228 -7.84 -14.07 -12.81
C ASP A 228 -8.43 -13.75 -14.19
N THR A 229 -8.98 -12.54 -14.37
CA THR A 229 -9.53 -12.08 -15.67
C THR A 229 -8.45 -11.99 -16.74
N ILE A 230 -7.25 -11.50 -16.39
CA ILE A 230 -6.12 -11.41 -17.34
C ILE A 230 -5.65 -12.82 -17.75
N PHE A 231 -5.59 -13.75 -16.80
CA PHE A 231 -5.19 -15.13 -17.08
C PHE A 231 -6.21 -15.83 -17.97
N GLU A 232 -7.49 -15.63 -17.70
CA GLU A 232 -8.58 -16.13 -18.55
C GLU A 232 -8.48 -15.55 -19.97
N TYR A 233 -8.30 -14.23 -20.10
CA TYR A 233 -8.16 -13.57 -21.39
C TYR A 233 -6.96 -14.06 -22.21
N LEU A 234 -5.85 -14.37 -21.53
CA LEU A 234 -4.62 -14.87 -22.16
C LEU A 234 -4.57 -16.41 -22.28
N GLU A 235 -5.61 -17.10 -21.83
CA GLU A 235 -5.70 -18.57 -21.77
C GLU A 235 -4.52 -19.24 -21.03
N VAL A 236 -4.02 -18.59 -19.97
CA VAL A 236 -2.94 -19.11 -19.13
C VAL A 236 -3.44 -19.51 -17.75
N ARG A 237 -2.77 -20.47 -17.10
CA ARG A 237 -3.17 -20.96 -15.77
C ARG A 237 -2.47 -20.25 -14.63
N ASN A 238 -1.29 -19.69 -14.89
CA ASN A 238 -0.48 -19.06 -13.86
C ASN A 238 0.48 -18.02 -14.45
N VAL A 239 1.16 -17.31 -13.55
CA VAL A 239 2.02 -16.17 -13.91
C VAL A 239 3.31 -16.54 -14.64
N LEU A 240 3.74 -17.80 -14.58
CA LEU A 240 4.92 -18.28 -15.31
C LEU A 240 4.60 -18.43 -16.80
N GLU A 241 3.37 -18.87 -17.10
CA GLU A 241 2.87 -19.08 -18.46
C GLU A 241 2.61 -17.78 -19.22
N LEU A 242 2.58 -16.61 -18.55
CA LEU A 242 2.45 -15.30 -19.23
C LEU A 242 3.57 -15.04 -20.25
N SER A 243 4.75 -15.62 -20.08
CA SER A 243 5.85 -15.48 -21.04
C SER A 243 5.71 -16.38 -22.27
N TRP A 244 4.71 -17.27 -22.27
CA TRP A 244 4.47 -18.26 -23.33
C TRP A 244 3.06 -18.18 -23.90
N CYS A 245 2.27 -17.16 -23.51
CA CYS A 245 0.95 -16.96 -24.09
C CYS A 245 1.05 -16.60 -25.58
N SER A 246 -0.05 -16.77 -26.31
CA SER A 246 -0.11 -16.42 -27.73
C SER A 246 0.27 -14.95 -27.96
N VAL A 247 1.18 -14.71 -28.92
CA VAL A 247 1.59 -13.36 -29.36
C VAL A 247 0.39 -12.52 -29.76
N GLN A 248 -0.63 -13.15 -30.37
CA GLN A 248 -1.86 -12.46 -30.77
C GLN A 248 -2.70 -12.03 -29.57
N ALA A 249 -2.87 -12.91 -28.58
CA ALA A 249 -3.63 -12.62 -27.36
C ALA A 249 -2.95 -11.51 -26.55
N MET A 250 -1.63 -11.62 -26.35
CA MET A 250 -0.84 -10.60 -25.67
C MET A 250 -0.85 -9.28 -26.44
N GLY A 251 -0.70 -9.30 -27.77
CA GLY A 251 -0.79 -8.11 -28.62
C GLY A 251 -2.11 -7.38 -28.43
N SER A 252 -3.22 -8.11 -28.46
CA SER A 252 -4.58 -7.55 -28.27
C SER A 252 -4.75 -6.93 -26.88
N LEU A 253 -4.22 -7.56 -25.82
CA LEU A 253 -4.20 -6.99 -24.48
C LEU A 253 -3.34 -5.72 -24.43
N MET A 254 -2.17 -5.76 -25.06
CA MET A 254 -1.23 -4.64 -25.08
C MET A 254 -1.76 -3.43 -25.85
N ASP A 255 -2.67 -3.62 -26.82
CA ASP A 255 -3.35 -2.51 -27.48
C ASP A 255 -4.23 -1.72 -26.48
N ILE A 256 -4.87 -2.39 -25.52
CA ILE A 256 -5.61 -1.73 -24.43
C ILE A 256 -4.63 -0.97 -23.52
N VAL A 257 -3.52 -1.61 -23.17
CA VAL A 257 -2.48 -1.02 -22.32
C VAL A 257 -1.89 0.25 -22.96
N LYS A 258 -1.62 0.21 -24.26
CA LYS A 258 -1.06 1.33 -25.03
C LYS A 258 -2.01 2.52 -25.14
N LYS A 259 -3.33 2.30 -25.13
CA LYS A 259 -4.31 3.40 -25.03
C LYS A 259 -4.18 4.19 -23.72
N ILE A 260 -3.61 3.59 -22.67
CA ILE A 260 -3.35 4.24 -21.38
C ILE A 260 -1.93 4.80 -21.32
N ASN A 261 -0.94 4.02 -21.75
CA ASN A 261 0.47 4.41 -21.74
C ASN A 261 1.21 3.75 -22.90
N LEU A 262 1.51 4.54 -23.93
CA LEU A 262 2.18 4.11 -25.16
C LEU A 262 3.57 3.50 -24.91
N ASN A 263 4.27 3.94 -23.87
CA ASN A 263 5.63 3.50 -23.55
C ASN A 263 5.66 2.25 -22.66
N PHE A 264 4.50 1.70 -22.30
CA PHE A 264 4.44 0.54 -21.43
C PHE A 264 4.68 -0.74 -22.22
N THR A 265 5.72 -1.49 -21.84
CA THR A 265 6.15 -2.67 -22.59
C THR A 265 5.48 -3.95 -22.08
N GLU A 266 5.47 -4.99 -22.92
CA GLU A 266 5.00 -6.32 -22.53
C GLU A 266 5.79 -6.88 -21.34
N TYR A 267 7.11 -6.69 -21.34
CA TYR A 267 7.95 -7.09 -20.21
C TYR A 267 7.53 -6.42 -18.90
N GLN A 268 7.27 -5.10 -18.92
CA GLN A 268 6.78 -4.38 -17.75
C GLN A 268 5.41 -4.87 -17.29
N PHE A 269 4.54 -5.27 -18.23
CA PHE A 269 3.24 -5.85 -17.91
C PHE A 269 3.37 -7.20 -17.22
N ILE A 270 4.19 -8.10 -17.78
CA ILE A 270 4.46 -9.43 -17.21
C ILE A 270 5.10 -9.31 -15.82
N ASP A 271 6.10 -8.45 -15.68
CA ASP A 271 6.77 -8.20 -14.40
C ASP A 271 5.80 -7.64 -13.34
N ALA A 272 4.91 -6.72 -13.75
CA ALA A 272 3.87 -6.19 -12.86
C ALA A 272 2.86 -7.26 -12.42
N CYS A 273 2.47 -8.16 -13.33
CA CYS A 273 1.62 -9.31 -12.99
C CYS A 273 2.32 -10.24 -11.98
N ARG A 274 3.61 -10.56 -12.20
CA ARG A 274 4.44 -11.33 -11.26
C ARG A 274 4.51 -10.65 -9.90
N GLY A 275 4.79 -9.36 -9.87
CA GLY A 275 4.85 -8.57 -8.64
C GLY A 275 3.53 -8.56 -7.87
N LEU A 276 2.40 -8.47 -8.58
CA LEU A 276 1.08 -8.52 -7.97
C LEU A 276 0.78 -9.92 -7.41
N VAL A 277 1.06 -10.98 -8.16
CA VAL A 277 0.83 -12.37 -7.73
C VAL A 277 1.71 -12.75 -6.54
N LEU A 278 2.99 -12.39 -6.53
CA LEU A 278 3.88 -12.72 -5.42
C LEU A 278 3.48 -12.00 -4.13
N LYS A 279 3.03 -10.75 -4.22
CA LYS A 279 2.47 -10.01 -3.08
C LYS A 279 1.06 -10.48 -2.71
N SER A 280 0.39 -11.20 -3.60
CA SER A 280 -0.93 -11.80 -3.35
C SER A 280 -0.90 -13.11 -2.55
N LYS A 281 0.26 -13.78 -2.45
CA LYS A 281 0.40 -15.01 -1.64
C LYS A 281 0.26 -14.76 -0.12
N THR A 282 0.09 -13.51 0.28
CA THR A 282 -0.28 -13.10 1.66
C THR A 282 -1.73 -12.63 1.78
N PHE A 283 -2.57 -12.82 0.75
CA PHE A 283 -4.00 -12.49 0.75
C PHE A 283 -4.83 -13.56 1.45
#